data_AF-A0A3D1PG39-F1
#
_entry.id   AF-A0A3D1PG39-F1
#
_cell.length_a   1.000
_cell.length_b   1.000
_cell.length_c   1.000
_cell.angle_alpha   90.00
_cell.angle_beta   90.00
_cell.angle_gamma   90.00
#
_symmetry.space_group_name_H-M   'P 1'
#
loop_
_entity.id
_entity.type
_entity.pdbx_description
1 polymer ?
#
loop_
_entity_poly.entity_id
_entity_poly.type
_entity_poly.pdbx_seq_one_letter_code
_entity_poly.pdbx_strand_id
1 'polypeptide(L)'
;MVTSADYPPYEFRDTATGKDEIIGFDIDIAKRIAEELNFELEIRDTDFNGIIPALQSRRADFAMAGMTPTEERRKNVDFSEIYYEAKNTIVSQKGNNLKNPED
;
A
#
# COMPACT_ATOMS: atom_id res chain seq x y z
N MET A 1 9.39 -7.04 -3.59
CA MET A 1 8.11 -6.33 -3.45
C MET A 1 8.21 -4.91 -4.00
N VAL A 2 7.14 -4.40 -4.61
CA VAL A 2 7.01 -2.97 -4.96
C VAL A 2 5.88 -2.31 -4.17
N THR A 3 6.06 -1.07 -3.73
CA THR A 3 5.09 -0.30 -2.94
C THR A 3 5.22 1.22 -3.20
N SER A 4 4.33 2.03 -2.64
CA SER A 4 4.37 3.52 -2.67
C SER A 4 4.46 4.04 -1.24
N ALA A 5 5.66 4.39 -0.77
CA ALA A 5 5.93 4.64 0.65
C ALA A 5 5.51 6.04 1.13
N ASP A 6 4.30 6.48 0.78
CA ASP A 6 3.70 7.77 1.08
C ASP A 6 2.31 7.67 1.73
N TYR A 7 1.92 6.47 2.19
CA TYR A 7 0.56 6.18 2.65
C TYR A 7 0.49 5.59 4.08
N PRO A 8 0.78 6.39 5.12
CA PRO A 8 0.62 5.92 6.50
C PRO A 8 -0.85 5.62 6.84
N PRO A 9 -1.13 4.57 7.64
CA PRO A 9 -0.19 3.70 8.34
C PRO A 9 0.21 2.42 7.57
N TYR A 10 -0.11 2.32 6.28
CA TYR A 10 0.07 1.10 5.48
C TYR A 10 1.52 0.92 5.04
N GLU A 11 2.08 1.91 4.34
CA GLU A 11 3.47 1.94 3.90
C GLU A 11 3.97 3.38 3.90
N PHE A 12 5.04 3.65 4.64
CA PHE A 12 5.57 4.99 4.75
C PHE A 12 7.03 4.97 5.19
N ARG A 13 7.78 6.01 4.84
CA ARG A 13 9.15 6.19 5.35
C ARG A 13 9.12 6.58 6.83
N ASP A 14 9.97 5.94 7.63
CA ASP A 14 10.13 6.23 9.06
C ASP A 14 10.80 7.59 9.28
N THR A 15 9.97 8.62 9.40
CA THR A 15 10.43 9.98 9.73
C THR A 15 10.61 10.19 11.24
N ALA A 16 10.15 9.26 12.08
CA ALA A 16 10.17 9.41 13.53
C ALA A 16 11.52 9.00 14.12
N THR A 17 12.17 7.97 13.58
CA THR A 17 13.47 7.49 14.09
C THR A 17 14.67 8.08 13.34
N GLY A 18 14.43 8.74 12.19
CA GLY A 18 15.47 9.28 11.32
C GLY A 18 16.23 8.23 10.50
N LYS A 19 15.74 6.97 10.49
CA LYS A 19 16.25 5.91 9.63
C LYS A 19 15.52 5.94 8.28
N ASP A 20 16.25 5.74 7.20
CA ASP A 20 15.64 5.58 5.86
C ASP A 20 15.10 4.15 5.69
N GLU A 21 14.06 3.81 6.47
CA GLU A 21 13.35 2.54 6.39
C GLU A 21 11.90 2.77 5.97
N ILE A 22 11.38 1.88 5.12
CA ILE A 22 9.95 1.84 4.78
C ILE A 22 9.29 0.89 5.78
N ILE A 23 8.32 1.41 6.53
CA ILE A 23 7.59 0.71 7.59
C ILE A 23 6.09 0.81 7.37
N GLY A 24 5.32 0.04 8.13
CA GLY A 24 3.87 0.10 8.16
C GLY A 24 3.21 -1.27 8.06
N PHE A 25 1.88 -1.27 8.12
CA PHE A 25 1.07 -2.48 8.15
C PHE A 25 1.31 -3.42 6.94
N ASP A 26 1.42 -2.87 5.73
CA ASP A 26 1.68 -3.65 4.52
C ASP A 26 3.09 -4.25 4.54
N ILE A 27 4.05 -3.53 5.12
CA ILE A 27 5.44 -3.99 5.26
C ILE A 27 5.54 -5.14 6.26
N ASP A 28 4.80 -5.06 7.37
CA ASP A 28 4.79 -6.12 8.38
C ASP A 28 4.18 -7.42 7.83
N ILE A 29 3.11 -7.33 7.03
CA ILE A 29 2.54 -8.49 6.34
C ILE A 29 3.54 -9.07 5.33
N ALA A 30 4.16 -8.21 4.51
CA ALA A 30 5.12 -8.66 3.51
C ALA A 30 6.33 -9.37 4.14
N LYS A 31 6.87 -8.83 5.25
CA LYS A 31 7.95 -9.46 6.04
C LYS A 31 7.51 -10.84 6.52
N ARG A 32 6.30 -10.95 7.07
CA ARG A 32 5.77 -12.24 7.55
C ARG A 32 5.61 -13.28 6.43
N ILE A 33 5.11 -12.88 5.26
CA ILE A 33 4.97 -13.77 4.10
C ILE A 33 6.35 -14.25 3.64
N ALA A 34 7.33 -13.35 3.54
CA ALA A 34 8.68 -13.70 3.11
C ALA A 34 9.36 -14.67 4.10
N GLU A 35 9.19 -14.45 5.42
CA GLU A 35 9.67 -15.35 6.47
C GLU A 35 9.04 -16.76 6.35
N GLU A 36 7.73 -16.86 6.20
CA GLU A 36 7.04 -18.16 6.09
C GLU A 36 7.44 -18.95 4.83
N LEU A 37 7.77 -18.22 3.76
CA LEU A 37 8.20 -18.82 2.49
C LEU A 37 9.72 -18.99 2.38
N ASN A 38 10.48 -18.58 3.40
CA ASN A 38 11.95 -18.60 3.43
C ASN A 38 12.58 -17.83 2.25
N PHE A 39 12.06 -16.64 1.96
CA PHE A 39 12.60 -15.70 0.97
C PHE A 39 13.18 -14.45 1.65
N GLU A 40 14.16 -13.82 1.00
CA GLU A 40 14.63 -12.49 1.37
C GLU A 40 13.69 -11.42 0.76
N LEU A 41 13.22 -10.49 1.59
CA LEU A 41 12.33 -9.41 1.15
C LEU A 41 13.13 -8.19 0.71
N GLU A 42 13.17 -7.92 -0.59
CA GLU A 42 13.59 -6.62 -1.14
C GLU A 42 12.38 -5.71 -1.32
N ILE A 43 12.42 -4.48 -0.80
CA ILE A 43 11.34 -3.49 -0.90
C ILE A 43 11.78 -2.37 -1.84
N ARG A 44 10.98 -2.11 -2.88
CA ARG A 44 11.20 -1.02 -3.84
C ARG A 44 10.06 0.00 -3.77
N ASP A 45 10.43 1.25 -3.53
CA ASP A 45 9.52 2.39 -3.54
C ASP A 45 9.34 2.92 -4.97
N THR A 46 8.11 3.26 -5.33
CA THR A 46 7.73 3.83 -6.63
C THR A 46 6.43 4.61 -6.52
N ASP A 47 6.12 5.46 -7.50
CA ASP A 47 4.80 6.08 -7.59
C ASP A 47 3.71 5.01 -7.65
N PHE A 48 2.60 5.19 -6.93
CA PHE A 48 1.47 4.25 -6.92
C PHE A 48 0.98 3.81 -8.32
N ASN A 49 0.98 4.73 -9.30
CA ASN A 49 0.62 4.43 -10.69
C ASN A 49 1.63 3.50 -11.41
N GLY A 50 2.86 3.41 -10.92
CA GLY A 50 3.94 2.58 -11.44
C GLY A 50 3.90 1.12 -10.97
N ILE A 51 3.07 0.80 -9.96
CA ILE A 51 3.01 -0.53 -9.35
C ILE A 51 2.59 -1.61 -10.36
N ILE A 52 1.43 -1.46 -11.00
CA ILE A 52 0.92 -2.44 -11.98
C ILE A 52 1.89 -2.61 -13.16
N PRO A 53 2.41 -1.53 -13.79
CA PRO A 53 3.44 -1.65 -14.81
C PRO A 53 4.69 -2.40 -14.35
N ALA A 54 5.14 -2.20 -13.10
CA ALA A 54 6.31 -2.89 -12.55
C ALA A 54 6.07 -4.41 -12.39
N LEU A 55 4.86 -4.81 -12.00
CA LEU A 55 4.45 -6.23 -11.93
C LEU A 55 4.39 -6.85 -13.33
N GLN A 56 3.74 -6.18 -14.29
CA GLN A 56 3.61 -6.67 -15.66
C GLN A 56 4.97 -6.81 -16.36
N SER A 57 5.90 -5.90 -16.12
CA SER A 57 7.26 -5.98 -16.66
C SER A 57 8.19 -6.87 -15.82
N ARG A 58 7.69 -7.55 -14.78
CA ARG A 58 8.45 -8.41 -13.85
C ARG A 58 9.64 -7.71 -13.20
N ARG A 59 9.55 -6.39 -12.97
CA ARG A 59 10.53 -5.65 -12.15
C ARG A 59 10.29 -5.86 -10.65
N ALA A 60 9.15 -6.43 -10.28
CA ALA A 60 8.81 -6.87 -8.94
C ALA A 60 7.93 -8.12 -9.01
N ASP A 61 8.03 -8.98 -8.00
CA ASP A 61 7.29 -10.25 -7.94
C ASP A 61 5.88 -10.11 -7.36
N PHE A 62 5.68 -9.16 -6.45
CA PHE A 62 4.39 -8.83 -5.84
C PHE A 62 4.39 -7.38 -5.34
N ALA A 63 3.20 -6.88 -5.03
CA ALA A 63 2.98 -5.55 -4.46
C ALA A 63 2.12 -5.62 -3.20
N MET A 64 2.42 -4.74 -2.24
CA MET A 64 1.56 -4.41 -1.10
C MET A 64 1.58 -2.90 -0.97
N ALA A 65 0.44 -2.26 -1.23
CA ALA A 65 0.32 -0.80 -1.26
C ALA A 65 -1.13 -0.32 -1.03
N GLY A 66 -1.86 -0.94 -0.09
CA GLY A 66 -3.28 -0.64 0.17
C GLY A 66 -4.18 -0.72 -1.08
N MET A 67 -3.81 -1.50 -2.10
CA MET A 67 -4.39 -1.41 -3.43
C MET A 67 -5.77 -2.09 -3.50
N THR A 68 -6.82 -1.29 -3.72
CA THR A 68 -8.17 -1.83 -3.99
C THR A 68 -8.20 -2.64 -5.30
N PRO A 69 -8.71 -3.89 -5.28
CA PRO A 69 -8.73 -4.77 -6.44
C PRO A 69 -9.95 -4.52 -7.35
N THR A 70 -9.95 -3.40 -8.06
CA THR A 70 -11.02 -3.03 -9.00
C THR A 70 -11.07 -3.97 -10.22
N GLU A 71 -12.24 -4.07 -10.87
CA GLU A 71 -12.41 -4.84 -12.11
C GLU A 71 -11.40 -4.48 -13.20
N GLU A 72 -11.03 -3.20 -13.31
CA GLU A 72 -10.03 -2.75 -14.26
C GLU A 72 -8.62 -3.28 -13.93
N ARG A 73 -8.23 -3.24 -12.65
CA ARG A 73 -6.91 -3.74 -12.22
C ARG A 73 -6.83 -5.25 -12.33
N ARG A 74 -7.92 -5.97 -12.03
CA ARG A 74 -8.02 -7.43 -12.16
C ARG A 74 -7.83 -7.94 -13.59
N LYS A 75 -8.05 -7.10 -14.61
CA LYS A 75 -7.72 -7.45 -16.00
C LYS A 75 -6.22 -7.44 -16.30
N ASN A 76 -5.43 -6.79 -15.45
CA ASN A 76 -4.01 -6.52 -15.68
C ASN A 76 -3.07 -7.30 -14.77
N VAL A 77 -3.51 -7.64 -13.56
CA VAL A 77 -2.78 -8.40 -12.54
C VAL A 77 -3.73 -9.24 -11.69
N ASP A 78 -3.21 -10.33 -11.14
CA ASP A 78 -3.91 -11.12 -10.13
C ASP A 78 -3.83 -10.44 -8.75
N PHE A 79 -4.83 -10.69 -7.90
CA PHE A 79 -4.90 -10.17 -6.54
C PHE A 79 -5.05 -11.33 -5.54
N SER A 80 -4.52 -11.13 -4.34
CA SER A 80 -4.75 -12.01 -3.19
C SER A 80 -6.19 -11.95 -2.70
N GLU A 81 -6.48 -12.71 -1.65
CA GLU A 81 -7.62 -12.42 -0.78
C GLU A 81 -7.46 -11.02 -0.16
N ILE A 82 -8.58 -10.38 0.15
CA ILE A 82 -8.60 -9.04 0.77
C ILE A 82 -8.06 -9.17 2.20
N TYR A 83 -6.94 -8.51 2.49
CA TYR A 83 -6.34 -8.50 3.83
C TYR A 83 -6.82 -7.31 4.69
N TYR A 84 -7.41 -6.29 4.08
CA TYR A 84 -7.96 -5.13 4.79
C TYR A 84 -9.05 -4.42 3.97
N GLU A 85 -10.15 -4.03 4.63
CA GLU A 85 -11.24 -3.25 4.02
C GLU A 85 -11.24 -1.81 4.57
N ALA A 86 -10.74 -0.87 3.75
CA ALA A 86 -10.77 0.54 4.09
C ALA A 86 -12.16 1.17 3.88
N LYS A 87 -12.51 2.13 4.73
CA LYS A 87 -13.71 2.97 4.57
C LYS A 87 -13.29 4.40 4.29
N ASN A 88 -13.77 4.97 3.20
CA ASN A 88 -13.57 6.38 2.88
C ASN A 88 -14.41 7.25 3.82
N THR A 89 -13.85 8.39 4.20
CA THR A 89 -14.53 9.43 4.98
C THR A 89 -14.12 10.81 4.48
N ILE A 90 -14.85 11.83 4.90
CA ILE A 90 -14.55 13.22 4.59
C ILE A 90 -13.74 13.80 5.76
N VAL A 91 -12.64 14.48 5.44
CA VAL A 91 -11.79 15.17 6.42
C VAL A 91 -11.93 16.67 6.22
N SER A 92 -12.15 17.42 7.30
CA SER A 92 -12.27 18.87 7.28
C SER A 92 -11.48 19.53 8.41
N GLN A 93 -11.25 20.83 8.27
CA GLN A 93 -10.67 21.61 9.36
C GLN A 93 -11.63 21.67 10.55
N LYS A 94 -11.06 21.60 11.75
CA LYS A 94 -11.81 21.76 13.00
C LYS A 94 -12.53 23.12 13.00
N GLY A 95 -13.82 23.10 13.35
CA GLY A 95 -14.64 24.31 13.42
C GLY A 95 -15.43 24.62 12.14
N ASN A 96 -15.31 23.80 11.10
CA ASN A 96 -16.30 23.82 10.03
C ASN A 96 -17.65 23.29 10.52
N ASN A 97 -18.73 23.62 9.82
CA ASN A 97 -20.09 23.20 10.19
C ASN A 97 -20.63 22.07 9.29
N LEU A 98 -19.73 21.32 8.64
CA LEU A 98 -20.09 20.13 7.85
C LEU A 98 -20.35 18.96 8.81
N LYS A 99 -21.49 18.28 8.63
CA LYS A 99 -22.01 17.20 9.47
C LYS A 99 -22.37 15.95 8.67
N ASN A 100 -22.68 16.12 7.38
CA ASN A 100 -23.03 15.05 6.44
C ASN A 100 -22.35 15.28 5.08
N PRO A 101 -22.32 14.28 4.18
CA PRO A 101 -21.71 14.41 2.86
C PRO A 101 -22.33 15.47 1.93
N GLU A 102 -23.57 15.88 2.20
CA GLU A 102 -24.32 16.85 1.38
C GLU A 102 -24.08 18.32 1.77
N ASP A 103 -23.52 18.58 2.96
CA ASP A 103 -23.15 19.92 3.43
C ASP A 103 -21.98 20.53 2.64
#